data_AF-A0A0G3XDV3-F1
#
_entry.id   AF-A0A0G3XDV3-F1
#
_cell.length_a   1.000
_cell.length_b   1.000
_cell.length_c   1.000
_cell.angle_alpha   90.00
_cell.angle_beta   90.00
_cell.angle_gamma   90.00
#
_symmetry.space_group_name_H-M   'P 1'
#
loop_
_entity.id
_entity.type
_entity.pdbx_description
1 polymer ?
#
loop_
_entity_poly.entity_id
_entity_poly.type
_entity_poly.pdbx_seq_one_letter_code
_entity_poly.pdbx_strand_id
1 'polypeptide(L)' 'MVSASGLGKDTPHATFPQTSTAGAWVDFGNREAGQLDKSNADKRAIVGIGETCDRWEKEAVEKIEKGPWWKIW' A
#
# COMPACT_ATOMS: atom_id res chain seq x y z
N MET A 1 5.14 -7.39 -10.98
CA MET A 1 4.87 -5.96 -10.69
C MET A 1 4.90 -5.67 -9.18
N VAL A 2 4.19 -6.41 -8.32
CA VAL A 2 4.21 -6.17 -6.85
C VAL A 2 5.59 -6.37 -6.21
N SER A 3 6.38 -7.34 -6.68
CA SER A 3 7.74 -7.57 -6.15
C SER A 3 8.73 -6.45 -6.48
N ALA A 4 8.50 -5.70 -7.57
CA ALA A 4 9.37 -4.59 -8.01
C ALA A 4 9.06 -3.26 -7.30
N SER A 5 7.83 -3.08 -6.78
CA SER A 5 7.43 -1.84 -6.10
C SER A 5 7.87 -1.77 -4.64
N GLY A 6 8.31 -2.88 -4.04
CA GLY A 6 8.69 -2.95 -2.63
C GLY A 6 7.50 -2.98 -1.66
N LEU A 7 6.25 -2.88 -2.14
CA LEU A 7 5.02 -2.84 -1.33
C LEU A 7 4.80 -4.08 -0.45
N GLY A 8 5.43 -5.20 -0.79
CA GLY A 8 5.36 -6.43 0.01
C GLY A 8 6.46 -6.56 1.06
N LYS A 9 7.33 -5.55 1.21
CA LYS A 9 8.38 -5.57 2.23
C LYS A 9 7.87 -4.89 3.50
N ASP A 10 8.18 -5.50 4.64
CA ASP A 10 7.87 -4.88 5.93
C ASP A 10 8.60 -3.54 6.07
N THR A 11 7.90 -2.55 6.63
CA THR A 11 8.55 -1.31 7.04
C THR A 11 9.36 -1.61 8.32
N PRO A 12 10.69 -1.39 8.31
CA PRO A 12 11.50 -1.65 9.49
C PRO A 12 11.18 -0.66 10.61
N HIS A 13 11.29 -1.13 11.85
CA HIS A 13 11.24 -0.27 13.04
C HIS A 13 12.41 0.73 13.06
N ALA A 14 12.22 1.85 13.75
CA ALA A 14 13.31 2.74 14.12
C ALA A 14 14.30 2.00 15.06
N THR A 15 15.57 2.39 15.01
CA THR A 15 16.58 1.82 15.91
C THR A 15 16.28 2.22 17.36
N PHE A 16 16.23 1.23 18.25
CA PHE A 16 16.06 1.46 19.68
C PHE A 16 17.14 2.40 20.24
N PRO A 17 16.77 3.27 21.20
CA PRO A 17 17.74 4.16 21.83
C PRO A 17 18.76 3.35 22.64
N GLN A 18 20.05 3.68 22.49
CA GLN A 18 21.14 3.04 23.23
C GLN A 18 21.29 3.61 24.65
N THR A 19 20.58 4.70 24.96
CA THR A 19 20.63 5.39 26.25
C THR A 19 19.23 5.51 26.83
N SER A 20 19.07 5.28 28.13
CA SER A 20 17.77 5.32 28.82
C SER A 20 17.32 6.72 29.25
N THR A 21 17.66 7.76 28.47
CA THR A 21 17.22 9.13 28.78
C THR A 21 15.82 9.37 28.21
N ALA A 22 15.03 10.21 28.88
CA ALA A 22 13.70 10.58 28.39
C ALA A 22 13.77 11.18 26.97
N GLY A 23 14.78 12.03 26.69
CA GLY A 23 14.98 12.61 25.36
C GLY A 23 15.24 11.58 24.26
N ALA A 24 16.05 10.54 24.54
CA ALA A 24 16.32 9.48 23.56
C ALA A 24 15.06 8.66 23.24
N TRP A 25 14.18 8.45 24.21
CA TRP A 25 12.89 7.79 23.99
C TRP A 25 11.90 8.65 23.19
N VAL A 26 11.90 9.97 23.40
CA VAL A 26 11.11 10.91 22.59
C VAL A 26 11.59 10.89 21.13
N ASP A 27 12.90 10.97 20.90
CA ASP A 27 13.47 10.91 19.55
C ASP A 27 13.17 9.59 18.86
N PHE A 28 13.24 8.47 19.59
CA PHE A 28 12.83 7.16 19.08
C PHE A 28 11.36 7.16 18.68
N GLY A 29 10.46 7.65 19.54
CA GLY A 29 9.02 7.73 19.24
C GLY A 29 8.71 8.55 17.99
N ASN A 30 9.39 9.69 17.80
CA ASN A 30 9.26 10.51 16.60
C ASN A 30 9.70 9.76 15.33
N ARG A 31 10.81 9.02 15.40
CA ARG A 31 11.31 8.23 14.27
C ARG A 31 10.39 7.04 13.96
N GLU A 32 9.86 6.40 14.99
CA GLU A 32 8.93 5.27 14.85
C GLU A 32 7.61 5.72 14.22
N ALA A 33 7.08 6.88 14.61
CA ALA A 33 5.92 7.48 13.96
C ALA A 33 6.16 7.71 12.46
N GLY A 34 7.37 8.15 12.07
CA GLY A 34 7.74 8.28 10.66
C GLY A 34 7.81 6.95 9.90
N GLN A 35 8.11 5.82 10.55
CA GLN A 35 8.00 4.49 9.93
C GLN A 35 6.53 4.06 9.79
N LEU A 36 5.71 4.35 10.81
CA LEU A 36 4.27 4.09 10.75
C LEU A 36 3.61 4.83 9.57
N ASP A 37 4.02 6.07 9.31
CA ASP A 37 3.52 6.84 8.15
C ASP A 37 3.85 6.19 6.81
N LYS A 38 5.06 5.62 6.66
CA LYS A 38 5.45 4.87 5.45
C LYS A 38 4.60 3.61 5.28
N SER A 39 4.45 2.82 6.35
CA SER A 39 3.61 1.62 6.34
C SER A 39 2.16 1.95 5.97
N ASN A 40 1.62 3.04 6.50
CA ASN A 40 0.28 3.52 6.15
C ASN A 40 0.20 3.99 4.69
N ALA A 41 1.26 4.59 4.13
CA ALA A 41 1.30 4.96 2.72
C ALA A 41 1.26 3.73 1.80
N ASP A 42 2.04 2.69 2.12
CA ASP A 42 2.03 1.43 1.38
C ASP A 42 0.66 0.76 1.44
N LYS A 43 0.04 0.74 2.62
CA LYS A 43 -1.33 0.21 2.79
C LYS A 43 -2.35 0.95 1.92
N ARG A 44 -2.31 2.29 1.88
CA ARG A 44 -3.19 3.09 1.02
C ARG A 44 -2.95 2.79 -0.46
N ALA A 45 -1.70 2.62 -0.88
CA ALA A 45 -1.36 2.27 -2.26
C ALA A 45 -1.93 0.90 -2.65
N ILE A 46 -1.80 -0.10 -1.79
CA ILE A 46 -2.35 -1.45 -2.03
C ILE A 46 -3.87 -1.42 -2.16
N VAL A 47 -4.56 -0.70 -1.28
CA VAL A 47 -6.02 -0.53 -1.37
C VAL A 47 -6.40 0.11 -2.70
N GLY A 48 -5.74 1.21 -3.09
CA GLY A 48 -6.05 1.89 -4.36
C GLY A 48 -5.77 1.04 -5.61
N ILE A 49 -4.77 0.15 -5.56
CA ILE A 49 -4.54 -0.85 -6.63
C ILE A 49 -5.72 -1.81 -6.72
N GLY A 50 -6.19 -2.35 -5.59
CA GLY A 50 -7.36 -3.22 -5.53
C GLY A 50 -8.61 -2.55 -6.12
N GLU A 51 -8.92 -1.33 -5.66
CA GLU A 51 -10.04 -0.54 -6.17
C GLU A 51 -9.95 -0.28 -7.68
N THR A 52 -8.74 -0.06 -8.20
CA THR A 52 -8.52 0.15 -9.63
C THR A 52 -8.77 -1.13 -10.44
N CYS A 53 -8.30 -2.28 -9.95
CA CYS A 53 -8.57 -3.58 -10.57
C CYS A 53 -10.07 -3.88 -10.59
N ASP A 54 -10.76 -3.70 -9.46
CA ASP A 54 -12.20 -3.94 -9.35
C ASP A 54 -13.00 -3.05 -10.31
N ARG A 55 -12.58 -1.78 -10.45
CA ARG A 55 -13.19 -0.87 -11.43
C ARG A 55 -12.99 -1.35 -12.86
N TRP A 56 -11.76 -1.73 -13.22
CA TRP A 56 -11.47 -2.22 -14.58
C TRP A 56 -12.23 -3.52 -14.90
N GLU A 57 -12.37 -4.42 -13.93
CA GLU A 57 -13.17 -5.62 -14.09
C GLU A 57 -14.64 -5.29 -14.36
N LYS A 58 -15.24 -4.40 -13.56
CA LYS A 58 -16.62 -3.94 -13.78
C LYS A 58 -16.80 -3.30 -15.16
N GLU A 59 -15.88 -2.42 -15.55
CA GLU A 59 -15.91 -1.78 -16.88
C GLU A 59 -15.78 -2.80 -18.02
N ALA A 60 -14.98 -3.85 -17.84
CA ALA A 60 -14.84 -4.92 -18.83
C ALA A 60 -16.12 -5.74 -18.94
N VAL A 61 -16.72 -6.13 -17.80
CA VAL A 61 -18.01 -6.83 -17.75
C VAL A 61 -19.10 -6.02 -18.44
N GLU A 62 -19.25 -4.74 -18.10
CA GLU A 62 -20.25 -3.88 -18.72
C GLU A 62 -20.08 -3.76 -20.25
N LYS A 63 -18.83 -3.70 -20.73
CA LYS A 63 -18.54 -3.66 -22.18
C LYS A 63 -18.91 -4.95 -22.89
N ILE A 64 -18.73 -6.09 -22.22
CA ILE A 64 -19.12 -7.40 -22.75
C ILE A 64 -20.65 -7.53 -22.75
N GLU A 65 -21.32 -7.19 -21.64
CA GLU A 65 -22.78 -7.30 -21.50
C GLU A 65 -23.55 -6.36 -22.43
N LYS A 66 -23.04 -5.15 -22.66
CA LYS A 66 -23.65 -4.16 -23.57
C LYS A 66 -23.13 -4.28 -25.01
N GLY A 67 -22.14 -5.12 -25.24
CA GLY A 67 -21.51 -5.32 -26.53
C GLY A 67 -22.32 -6.28 -27.40
N PRO A 68 -22.30 -6.11 -28.73
CA PRO A 68 -22.94 -7.08 -29.60
C PRO A 68 -22.20 -8.43 -29.55
N TRP A 69 -22.98 -9.52 -29.43
CA TRP A 69 -22.51 -10.89 -29.19
C TRP A 69 -21.43 -11.40 -30.17
N TRP A 70 -21.37 -10.87 -31.40
CA TRP A 70 -20.37 -11.23 -32.40
C TRP A 70 -18.96 -10.66 -32.16
N LYS A 71 -18.76 -9.80 -31.15
CA LYS A 71 -17.42 -9.31 -30.76
C LYS A 71 -16.73 -10.17 -29.69
N ILE A 72 -17.39 -11.22 -29.22
CA ILE A 72 -16.91 -12.11 -28.15
C ILE A 72 -16.32 -13.42 -28.74
N TRP A 73 -16.44 -13.62 -30.07
CA TRP A 73 -15.89 -14.76 -30.81
C TRP A 73 -14.66 -14.38 -31.65
#